data_AF-A0A1V5UEM4-F1
#
_entry.id   AF-A0A1V5UEM4-F1
#
_cell.length_a   1.000
_cell.length_b   1.000
_cell.length_c   1.000
_cell.angle_alpha   90.00
_cell.angle_beta   90.00
_cell.angle_gamma   90.00
#
_symmetry.space_group_name_H-M   'P 1'
#
loop_
_entity.id
_entity.type
_entity.pdbx_description
1 polymer ?
#
loop_
_entity_poly.entity_id
_entity_poly.type
_entity_poly.pdbx_seq_one_letter_code
_entity_poly.pdbx_strand_id
1 'polypeptide(L)'
;MSEDDLKIYFEKFRDLILKTNAGAAIDKIYYCPHHPDANDERYRALCECRKPRPGMLLTAAREYEIDLKASYMIGDRMSDITAGSLAGCRTIHFLSGMHAQKAIISDFKPDKEIRPDYTINGLCELRSIIE
;
A
#
# COMPACT_ATOMS: atom_id res chain seq x y z
N MET A 1 7.06 0.27 19.57
CA MET A 1 7.67 -0.52 18.47
C MET A 1 8.76 0.35 17.86
N SER A 2 9.99 -0.12 17.90
CA SER A 2 11.16 0.51 17.28
C SER A 2 11.24 0.17 15.79
N GLU A 3 12.12 0.84 15.05
CA GLU A 3 12.40 0.45 13.66
C GLU A 3 13.05 -0.94 13.55
N ASP A 4 13.82 -1.35 14.55
CA ASP A 4 14.42 -2.67 14.59
C ASP A 4 13.38 -3.77 14.79
N ASP A 5 12.34 -3.50 15.59
CA ASP A 5 11.18 -4.40 15.69
C ASP A 5 10.49 -4.55 14.32
N LEU A 6 10.36 -3.45 13.56
CA LEU A 6 9.73 -3.46 12.24
C LEU A 6 10.50 -4.33 11.24
N LYS A 7 11.84 -4.26 11.26
CA LYS A 7 12.69 -5.14 10.45
C LYS A 7 12.44 -6.61 10.77
N ILE A 8 12.31 -6.96 12.05
CA ILE A 8 12.00 -8.34 12.47
C ILE A 8 10.64 -8.79 11.90
N TYR A 9 9.64 -7.92 11.90
CA TYR A 9 8.34 -8.24 11.29
C TYR A 9 8.42 -8.42 9.78
N PHE A 10 9.20 -7.59 9.09
CA PHE A 10 9.41 -7.74 7.65
C PHE A 10 10.11 -9.04 7.29
N GLU A 11 11.15 -9.44 8.03
CA GLU A 11 11.81 -10.72 7.82
C GLU A 11 10.85 -11.89 8.05
N LYS A 12 10.09 -11.87 9.15
CA LYS A 12 9.07 -12.90 9.43
C LYS A 12 8.01 -12.97 8.33
N PHE A 13 7.60 -11.83 7.79
CA PHE A 13 6.63 -11.78 6.69
C PHE A 13 7.20 -12.40 5.41
N ARG A 14 8.43 -12.03 5.03
CA ARG A 14 9.13 -12.62 3.87
C ARG A 14 9.26 -14.14 4.02
N ASP A 15 9.70 -14.60 5.18
CA ASP A 15 9.84 -16.02 5.49
C ASP A 15 8.52 -16.78 5.35
N LEU A 16 7.42 -16.19 5.84
CA LEU A 16 6.10 -16.81 5.74
C LEU A 16 5.65 -16.95 4.29
N ILE A 17 5.85 -15.92 3.46
CA ILE A 17 5.51 -15.96 2.03
C ILE A 17 6.31 -17.05 1.32
N LEU A 18 7.63 -17.10 1.53
CA LEU A 18 8.51 -18.10 0.92
C LEU A 18 8.14 -19.53 1.33
N LYS A 19 7.77 -19.75 2.60
CA LYS A 19 7.39 -21.08 3.10
C LYS A 19 6.05 -21.56 2.57
N THR A 20 5.12 -20.65 2.28
CA THR A 20 3.74 -20.98 1.91
C THR A 20 3.48 -20.94 0.41
N ASN A 21 4.31 -20.23 -0.36
CA ASN A 21 4.13 -20.04 -1.80
C ASN A 21 5.46 -20.22 -2.52
N ALA A 22 5.75 -21.45 -2.95
CA ALA A 22 6.96 -21.75 -3.71
C ALA A 22 7.04 -20.88 -4.97
N GLY A 23 8.13 -20.12 -5.10
CA GLY A 23 8.35 -19.20 -6.23
C GLY A 23 7.84 -17.77 -6.03
N ALA A 24 7.15 -17.47 -4.93
CA ALA A 24 6.81 -16.09 -4.59
C ALA A 24 8.05 -15.33 -4.09
N ALA A 25 8.24 -14.10 -4.56
CA ALA A 25 9.31 -13.23 -4.13
C ALA A 25 8.79 -11.82 -3.84
N ILE A 26 9.42 -11.15 -2.88
CA ILE A 26 9.21 -9.72 -2.61
C ILE A 26 10.53 -9.02 -2.92
N ASP A 27 10.54 -8.16 -3.94
CA ASP A 27 11.74 -7.41 -4.31
C ASP A 27 12.11 -6.39 -3.25
N LYS A 28 11.12 -5.60 -2.78
CA LYS A 28 11.32 -4.60 -1.75
C LYS A 28 10.06 -4.29 -0.95
N ILE A 29 10.27 -3.87 0.30
CA ILE A 29 9.23 -3.39 1.20
C ILE A 29 9.47 -1.89 1.43
N TYR A 30 8.44 -1.09 1.13
CA TYR A 30 8.39 0.33 1.47
C TYR A 30 7.39 0.53 2.60
N TYR A 31 7.72 1.39 3.56
CA TYR A 31 6.85 1.75 4.66
C TYR A 31 6.97 3.23 4.98
N CYS A 32 5.96 3.77 5.67
CA CYS A 32 5.95 5.14 6.12
C CYS A 32 5.74 5.16 7.64
N PRO A 33 6.72 5.62 8.45
CA PRO A 33 6.59 5.64 9.90
C PRO A 33 5.80 6.85 10.40
N HIS A 34 5.53 7.83 9.53
CA HIS A 34 4.99 9.12 9.93
C HIS A 34 3.48 9.11 10.19
N HIS A 35 3.05 9.90 11.17
CA HIS A 35 1.66 10.24 11.44
C HIS A 35 1.58 11.69 11.95
N PRO A 36 0.63 12.53 11.50
CA PRO A 36 0.51 13.91 11.96
C PRO A 36 0.31 14.01 13.49
N ASP A 37 -0.43 13.06 14.06
CA ASP A 37 -0.68 12.95 15.50
C ASP A 37 0.23 11.93 16.22
N ALA A 38 1.42 11.62 15.69
CA ALA A 38 2.32 10.69 16.39
C ALA A 38 2.76 11.27 17.75
N ASN A 39 2.69 10.42 18.80
CA ASN A 39 3.19 10.79 20.14
C ASN A 39 4.71 11.03 20.14
N ASP A 40 5.45 10.22 19.39
CA ASP A 40 6.90 10.37 19.21
C ASP A 40 7.19 11.45 18.17
N GLU A 41 7.92 12.48 18.57
CA GLU A 41 8.21 13.65 17.73
C GLU A 41 8.95 13.27 16.44
N ARG A 42 9.75 12.20 16.46
CA ARG A 42 10.52 11.72 15.30
C ARG A 42 9.61 11.27 14.16
N TYR A 43 8.40 10.82 14.48
CA TYR A 43 7.42 10.33 13.52
C TYR A 43 6.25 11.30 13.33
N ARG A 44 6.24 12.43 14.05
CA ARG A 44 5.17 13.42 13.99
C ARG A 44 5.37 14.38 12.82
N ALA A 45 4.96 13.96 11.64
CA ALA A 45 5.17 14.74 10.43
C ALA A 45 4.05 14.57 9.40
N LEU A 46 3.77 15.65 8.67
CA LEU A 46 3.16 15.56 7.34
C LEU A 46 4.24 15.09 6.37
N CYS A 47 3.93 14.09 5.55
CA CYS A 47 4.91 13.49 4.64
C CYS A 47 4.25 13.07 3.33
N GLU A 48 5.05 12.87 2.28
CA GLU A 48 4.58 12.37 0.99
C GLU A 48 4.47 10.85 0.92
N CYS A 49 5.06 10.12 1.89
CA CYS A 49 5.04 8.65 1.88
C CYS A 49 3.72 8.05 2.39
N ARG A 50 2.98 8.75 3.26
CA ARG A 50 1.81 8.18 3.92
C ARG A 50 0.63 8.19 2.96
N LYS A 51 0.12 7.01 2.62
CA LYS A 51 -1.15 6.84 1.90
C LYS A 51 -2.25 7.66 2.61
N PRO A 52 -3.05 8.46 1.89
CA PRO A 52 -3.35 8.38 0.45
C PRO A 52 -2.34 9.01 -0.52
N ARG A 53 -1.24 9.60 -0.04
CA ARG A 53 -0.22 10.15 -0.95
C ARG A 53 0.57 9.03 -1.65
N PRO A 54 0.95 9.21 -2.93
CA PRO A 54 1.57 8.15 -3.73
C PRO A 54 3.08 8.00 -3.52
N GLY A 55 3.70 8.72 -2.58
CA GLY A 55 5.17 8.88 -2.52
C GLY A 55 5.95 7.56 -2.42
N MET A 56 5.42 6.54 -1.73
CA MET A 56 6.07 5.22 -1.70
C MET A 56 6.07 4.53 -3.07
N LEU A 57 4.96 4.61 -3.81
CA LEU A 57 4.85 4.03 -5.16
C LEU A 57 5.75 4.75 -6.15
N LEU A 58 5.78 6.09 -6.09
CA LEU A 58 6.67 6.90 -6.94
C LEU A 58 8.15 6.65 -6.64
N THR A 59 8.49 6.37 -5.38
CA THR A 59 9.85 6.00 -4.98
C THR A 59 10.23 4.64 -5.59
N ALA A 60 9.35 3.64 -5.47
CA ALA A 60 9.56 2.33 -6.07
C ALA A 60 9.72 2.40 -7.59
N ALA A 61 8.88 3.18 -8.27
CA ALA A 61 8.96 3.34 -9.72
C ALA A 61 10.26 3.99 -10.18
N ARG A 62 10.78 4.97 -9.44
CA ARG A 62 12.07 5.59 -9.76
C ARG A 62 13.23 4.63 -9.53
N GLU A 63 13.19 3.84 -8.46
CA GLU A 63 14.29 2.96 -8.09
C GLU A 63 14.41 1.74 -9.01
N TYR A 64 13.28 1.20 -9.46
CA TYR A 64 13.21 -0.04 -10.25
C TYR A 64 12.74 0.19 -11.70
N GLU A 65 12.63 1.45 -12.13
CA GLU A 65 12.13 1.81 -13.47
C GLU A 65 10.77 1.16 -13.80
N ILE A 66 9.88 1.07 -12.81
CA ILE A 66 8.57 0.42 -12.95
C ILE A 66 7.63 1.29 -13.76
N ASP A 67 6.99 0.71 -14.79
CA ASP A 67 5.83 1.33 -15.44
C ASP A 67 4.59 1.22 -14.55
N LEU A 68 4.30 2.30 -13.82
CA LEU A 68 3.14 2.38 -12.95
C LEU A 68 1.81 2.22 -13.70
N LYS A 69 1.72 2.63 -14.97
CA LYS A 69 0.47 2.48 -15.76
C LYS A 69 0.17 1.02 -16.09
N ALA A 70 1.22 0.21 -16.25
CA ALA A 70 1.09 -1.24 -16.41
C ALA A 70 0.93 -1.98 -15.07
N SER A 71 1.13 -1.29 -13.93
CA SER A 71 1.13 -1.89 -12.59
C SER A 71 -0.25 -1.88 -11.93
N TYR A 72 -0.40 -2.72 -10.90
CA TYR A 72 -1.59 -2.79 -10.07
C TYR A 72 -1.28 -2.40 -8.62
N MET A 73 -2.14 -1.58 -8.03
CA MET A 73 -2.19 -1.32 -6.58
C MET A 73 -3.37 -2.08 -5.99
N ILE A 74 -3.08 -3.03 -5.11
CA ILE A 74 -4.09 -3.85 -4.43
C ILE A 74 -4.12 -3.44 -2.95
N GLY A 75 -5.31 -3.13 -2.43
CA GLY A 75 -5.46 -2.76 -1.02
C GLY A 75 -6.92 -2.80 -0.58
N ASP A 76 -7.14 -2.77 0.72
CA ASP A 76 -8.45 -2.93 1.34
C ASP A 76 -9.06 -1.58 1.78
N ARG A 77 -8.28 -0.50 1.75
CA ARG A 77 -8.74 0.84 2.14
C ARG A 77 -8.76 1.78 0.94
N MET A 78 -9.67 2.76 0.99
CA MET A 78 -9.70 3.85 0.00
C MET A 78 -8.40 4.67 -0.03
N SER A 79 -7.61 4.70 1.04
CA SER A 79 -6.28 5.31 1.02
C SER A 79 -5.32 4.60 0.06
N ASP A 80 -5.46 3.28 -0.09
CA ASP A 80 -4.65 2.48 -1.01
C ASP A 80 -5.04 2.76 -2.45
N ILE A 81 -6.35 2.78 -2.71
CA ILE A 81 -6.93 3.11 -4.00
C ILE A 81 -6.56 4.53 -4.43
N THR A 82 -6.64 5.48 -3.50
CA THR A 82 -6.26 6.87 -3.75
C THR A 82 -4.78 6.98 -4.09
N ALA A 83 -3.90 6.33 -3.32
CA ALA A 83 -2.47 6.34 -3.59
C ALA A 83 -2.12 5.69 -4.93
N GLY A 84 -2.72 4.54 -5.25
CA GLY A 84 -2.51 3.85 -6.53
C GLY A 84 -2.99 4.69 -7.72
N SER A 85 -4.20 5.23 -7.64
CA SER A 85 -4.77 6.06 -8.71
C SER A 85 -3.95 7.33 -8.94
N LEU A 86 -3.51 8.01 -7.88
CA LEU A 86 -2.64 9.19 -7.99
C LEU A 86 -1.23 8.87 -8.51
N ALA A 87 -0.72 7.66 -8.24
CA ALA A 87 0.53 7.19 -8.81
C ALA A 87 0.38 6.80 -10.31
N GLY A 88 -0.85 6.62 -10.79
CA GLY A 88 -1.15 6.18 -12.14
C GLY A 88 -1.29 4.66 -12.30
N CYS A 89 -1.37 3.91 -11.20
CA CYS A 89 -1.64 2.47 -11.23
C CYS A 89 -3.10 2.16 -11.54
N ARG A 90 -3.34 0.95 -12.07
CA ARG A 90 -4.66 0.30 -11.98
C ARG A 90 -4.89 -0.12 -10.53
N THR A 91 -6.11 0.04 -10.02
CA THR A 91 -6.42 -0.13 -8.60
C THR A 91 -7.44 -1.24 -8.37
N ILE A 92 -7.17 -2.10 -7.39
CA ILE A 92 -8.04 -3.21 -7.01
C ILE A 92 -8.39 -3.07 -5.53
N HIS A 93 -9.67 -2.87 -5.23
CA HIS A 93 -10.19 -2.80 -3.87
C HIS A 93 -10.60 -4.17 -3.36
N PHE A 94 -9.92 -4.64 -2.31
CA PHE A 94 -10.18 -5.91 -1.66
C PHE A 94 -11.14 -5.76 -0.49
N LEU A 95 -12.40 -6.15 -0.67
CA LEU A 95 -13.46 -5.91 0.30
C LEU A 95 -13.40 -6.79 1.55
N SER A 96 -12.73 -7.95 1.49
CA SER A 96 -12.66 -8.85 2.64
C SER A 96 -11.57 -8.49 3.65
N GLY A 97 -10.96 -7.31 3.54
CA GLY A 97 -10.03 -6.81 4.54
C GLY A 97 -10.70 -6.71 5.91
N MET A 98 -10.19 -7.43 6.91
CA MET A 98 -10.63 -7.30 8.30
C MET A 98 -10.19 -5.95 8.86
N HIS A 99 -10.95 -4.89 8.63
CA HIS A 99 -10.70 -3.61 9.27
C HIS A 99 -11.98 -2.96 9.83
N ALA A 100 -12.10 -3.06 11.15
CA ALA A 100 -13.05 -2.32 11.98
C ALA A 100 -12.57 -0.90 12.36
N GLN A 101 -11.42 -0.44 11.84
CA GLN A 101 -10.86 0.86 12.22
C GLN A 101 -11.34 1.96 11.27
N LYS A 102 -12.00 2.97 11.85
CA LYS A 102 -12.43 4.22 11.21
C LYS A 102 -11.35 4.72 10.24
N ALA A 103 -11.76 5.11 9.03
CA ALA A 103 -10.91 5.85 8.12
C ALA A 103 -10.29 7.01 8.89
N ILE A 104 -8.95 7.00 9.03
CA ILE A 104 -8.24 8.15 9.57
C ILE A 104 -8.52 9.27 8.58
N ILE A 105 -9.13 10.35 9.06
CA ILE A 105 -9.39 11.54 8.26
C ILE A 105 -8.02 12.07 7.86
N SER A 106 -7.60 11.82 6.62
CA SER A 106 -6.48 12.53 6.05
C SER A 106 -6.98 13.90 5.60
N ASP A 107 -6.29 14.97 5.99
CA ASP A 107 -6.52 16.32 5.43
C ASP A 107 -6.32 16.35 3.91
N PHE A 108 -5.64 15.34 3.38
CA PHE A 108 -5.51 15.10 1.96
C PHE A 108 -6.87 14.76 1.33
N LYS A 109 -7.42 15.71 0.59
CA LYS A 109 -8.58 15.55 -0.27
C LYS A 109 -8.13 15.59 -1.74
N PRO A 110 -8.33 14.51 -2.51
CA PRO A 110 -8.06 14.58 -3.94
C PRO A 110 -9.02 15.56 -4.63
N ASP A 111 -8.57 16.22 -5.68
CA ASP A 111 -9.38 17.18 -6.46
C ASP A 111 -10.57 16.52 -7.17
N LYS A 112 -10.53 15.20 -7.32
CA LYS A 112 -11.56 14.39 -7.99
C LYS A 112 -11.94 13.22 -7.11
N GLU A 113 -13.18 12.76 -7.25
CA GLU A 113 -13.62 11.50 -6.67
C GLU A 113 -12.79 10.36 -7.26
N ILE A 114 -12.16 9.56 -6.39
CA ILE A 114 -11.39 8.38 -6.79
C ILE A 114 -12.23 7.13 -6.52
N ARG A 115 -12.33 6.30 -7.56
CA ARG A 115 -12.98 4.98 -7.49
C ARG A 115 -11.97 3.92 -7.91
N PRO A 116 -12.06 2.71 -7.34
CA PRO A 116 -11.22 1.61 -7.79
C PRO A 116 -11.61 1.17 -9.20
N ASP A 117 -10.63 0.70 -9.98
CA ASP A 117 -10.88 0.12 -11.30
C ASP A 117 -11.56 -1.25 -11.18
N TYR A 118 -11.20 -2.00 -10.14
CA TYR A 118 -11.78 -3.31 -9.82
C TYR A 118 -12.09 -3.45 -8.34
N THR A 119 -13.09 -4.25 -8.02
CA THR A 119 -13.45 -4.60 -6.64
C THR A 119 -13.60 -6.11 -6.55
N ILE A 120 -12.95 -6.71 -5.56
CA ILE A 120 -12.93 -8.17 -5.36
C ILE A 120 -13.27 -8.52 -3.92
N ASN A 121 -13.87 -9.69 -3.71
CA ASN A 121 -14.19 -10.25 -2.38
C ASN A 121 -13.22 -11.38 -2.00
N GLY A 122 -12.52 -11.97 -2.96
CA GLY A 122 -11.52 -13.01 -2.74
C GLY A 122 -10.29 -12.84 -3.63
N LEU A 123 -9.11 -13.22 -3.12
CA LEU A 123 -7.86 -13.17 -3.89
C LEU A 123 -7.88 -14.08 -5.13
N CYS A 124 -8.75 -15.11 -5.17
CA CYS A 124 -8.93 -15.96 -6.34
C CYS A 124 -9.44 -15.19 -7.58
N GLU A 125 -10.12 -14.06 -7.39
CA GLU A 125 -10.62 -13.21 -8.48
C GLU A 125 -9.49 -12.41 -9.16
N LEU A 126 -8.32 -12.27 -8.53
CA LEU A 126 -7.18 -11.53 -9.10
C LEU A 126 -6.70 -12.14 -10.41
N ARG A 127 -6.84 -13.46 -10.56
CA ARG A 127 -6.38 -14.19 -11.73
C ARG A 127 -7.02 -13.67 -13.01
N SER A 128 -8.33 -13.41 -13.00
CA SER A 128 -9.05 -12.88 -14.18
C SER A 128 -8.79 -11.40 -14.48
N ILE A 129 -8.04 -10.70 -13.62
CA ILE A 129 -7.78 -9.26 -13.75
C ILE A 129 -6.34 -8.99 -14.18
N ILE A 130 -5.39 -9.82 -13.73
CA ILE A 130 -3.95 -9.59 -13.90
C ILE A 130 -3.36 -10.48 -15.02
N GLU A 131 -4.02 -11.58 -15.39
CA GLU A 131 -3.70 -12.37 -16.60
C GLU A 131 -4.26 -11.73 -17.88
#